data_AF-A0A0R1KRC6-F1
#
_entry.id   AF-A0A0R1KRC6-F1
#
_cell.length_a   1.000
_cell.length_b   1.000
_cell.length_c   1.000
_cell.angle_alpha   90.00
_cell.angle_beta   90.00
_cell.angle_gamma   90.00
#
_symmetry.space_group_name_H-M   'P 1'
#
loop_
_entity.id
_entity.type
_entity.pdbx_description
1 polymer ?
#
loop_
_entity_poly.entity_id
_entity_poly.type
_entity_poly.pdbx_seq_one_letter_code
_entity_poly.pdbx_strand_id
1 'polypeptide(L)'
;MEKLSNFILKVLSILTVVAQIFCGIAGASVIFANVAVLFVSGEAATELKKYVLQPSNLSKGMLELSGLNALLILVSIIFALHALRKIINNIAQSDFFVESNVNNMKLMMGSVVIFILGNVLSMMFFSFGNGRNLSSIFSNSWGQIGSYLILLAIIYMLYLVFKYGFELQHDSDTVI
;
A
#
# COMPACT_ATOMS: atom_id res chain seq x y z
N MET A 1 23.18 6.66 -23.32
CA MET A 1 22.48 6.92 -22.03
C MET A 1 20.96 6.79 -22.17
N GLU A 2 20.34 7.35 -23.21
CA GLU A 2 18.89 7.24 -23.47
C GLU A 2 18.35 5.79 -23.54
N LYS A 3 19.05 4.90 -24.26
CA LYS A 3 18.69 3.46 -24.33
C LYS A 3 18.68 2.76 -22.96
N LEU A 4 19.58 3.15 -22.06
CA LEU A 4 19.67 2.57 -20.71
C LEU A 4 18.52 3.07 -19.83
N SER A 5 18.19 4.37 -19.90
CA SER A 5 17.04 4.94 -19.19
C SER A 5 15.73 4.25 -19.60
N ASN A 6 15.50 4.12 -20.91
CA ASN A 6 14.29 3.48 -21.44
C ASN A 6 14.19 2.00 -21.06
N PHE A 7 15.32 1.30 -21.01
CA PHE A 7 15.37 -0.08 -20.52
C PHE A 7 14.98 -0.17 -19.04
N ILE A 8 15.55 0.70 -18.18
CA ILE A 8 15.24 0.74 -16.74
C ILE A 8 13.75 1.03 -16.51
N LEU A 9 13.18 2.02 -17.21
CA LEU A 9 11.76 2.36 -17.09
C LEU A 9 10.86 1.19 -17.50
N LYS A 10 11.22 0.49 -18.58
CA LYS A 10 10.46 -0.69 -19.02
C LYS A 10 10.51 -1.81 -17.98
N VAL A 11 11.68 -2.08 -17.39
CA VAL A 11 11.82 -3.06 -16.31
C VAL A 11 10.99 -2.66 -15.09
N LEU A 12 11.06 -1.39 -14.66
CA LEU A 12 10.25 -0.89 -13.54
C LEU A 12 8.75 -1.04 -13.81
N SER A 13 8.28 -0.69 -15.02
CA SER A 13 6.88 -0.87 -15.42
C SER A 13 6.45 -2.34 -15.32
N ILE A 14 7.27 -3.28 -15.81
CA ILE A 14 7.00 -4.73 -15.69
C ILE A 14 6.96 -5.16 -14.22
N LEU A 15 7.92 -4.72 -13.41
CA LEU A 15 7.97 -5.06 -11.98
C LEU A 15 6.72 -4.56 -11.23
N THR A 16 6.20 -3.37 -11.56
CA THR A 16 4.95 -2.88 -10.95
C THR A 16 3.75 -3.80 -11.26
N VAL A 17 3.67 -4.34 -12.47
CA VAL A 17 2.60 -5.29 -12.86
C VAL A 17 2.74 -6.61 -12.12
N VAL A 18 3.97 -7.14 -12.06
CA VAL A 18 4.25 -8.38 -11.34
C VAL A 18 3.88 -8.23 -9.86
N ALA A 19 4.26 -7.12 -9.23
CA ALA A 19 3.90 -6.83 -7.84
C ALA A 19 2.38 -6.70 -7.64
N GLN A 20 1.65 -6.09 -8.58
CA GLN A 20 0.18 -6.03 -8.53
C GLN A 20 -0.47 -7.41 -8.60
N ILE A 21 0.04 -8.32 -9.44
CA ILE A 21 -0.47 -9.70 -9.53
C ILE A 21 -0.29 -10.42 -8.20
N PHE A 22 0.90 -10.31 -7.58
CA PHE A 22 1.13 -10.89 -6.25
C PHE A 22 0.19 -10.30 -5.19
N CYS A 23 -0.02 -8.98 -5.20
CA CYS A 23 -0.98 -8.33 -4.29
C CYS A 23 -2.42 -8.82 -4.52
N GLY A 24 -2.81 -9.04 -5.78
CA GLY A 24 -4.12 -9.59 -6.14
C GLY A 24 -4.32 -11.01 -5.63
N ILE A 25 -3.33 -11.88 -5.78
CA ILE A 25 -3.36 -13.26 -5.25
C ILE A 25 -3.43 -13.26 -3.73
N ALA A 26 -2.65 -12.40 -3.07
CA ALA A 26 -2.69 -12.23 -1.62
C ALA A 26 -4.08 -11.73 -1.17
N GLY A 27 -4.67 -10.77 -1.89
CA GLY A 27 -5.99 -10.24 -1.61
C GLY A 27 -7.08 -11.30 -1.73
N ALA A 28 -7.07 -12.09 -2.80
CA ALA A 28 -8.00 -13.21 -2.98
C ALA A 28 -7.88 -14.24 -1.84
N SER A 29 -6.66 -14.56 -1.42
CA SER A 29 -6.41 -15.48 -0.30
C SER A 29 -6.98 -14.94 1.01
N VAL A 30 -6.81 -13.66 1.29
CA VAL A 30 -7.35 -13.02 2.50
C VAL A 30 -8.88 -12.96 2.46
N ILE A 31 -9.50 -12.64 1.31
CA ILE A 31 -10.96 -12.68 1.15
C ILE A 31 -11.48 -14.09 1.47
N PHE A 32 -10.89 -15.11 0.85
CA PHE A 32 -11.27 -16.50 1.08
C PHE A 32 -11.17 -16.88 2.56
N ALA A 33 -10.06 -16.54 3.22
CA ALA A 33 -9.87 -16.81 4.65
C ALA A 33 -10.92 -16.12 5.53
N ASN A 34 -11.25 -14.85 5.28
CA ASN A 34 -12.26 -14.12 6.04
C ASN A 34 -13.66 -14.72 5.86
N VAL A 35 -14.02 -15.06 4.61
CA VAL A 35 -15.29 -15.71 4.30
C VAL A 35 -15.37 -17.08 4.99
N ALA A 36 -14.30 -17.88 4.94
CA ALA A 36 -14.26 -19.18 5.59
C ALA A 36 -14.46 -19.08 7.11
N VAL A 37 -13.87 -18.08 7.76
CA VAL A 37 -14.06 -17.83 9.19
C VAL A 37 -15.52 -17.49 9.52
N LEU A 38 -16.22 -16.74 8.68
CA LEU A 38 -17.63 -16.40 8.91
C LEU A 38 -18.53 -17.64 8.94
N PHE A 39 -18.35 -18.57 7.99
CA PHE A 39 -19.21 -19.75 7.81
C PHE A 39 -18.76 -21.00 8.58
N VAL A 40 -17.62 -20.95 9.28
CA VAL A 40 -17.13 -22.12 10.03
C VAL A 40 -18.10 -22.52 11.16
N SER A 41 -18.42 -23.80 11.24
CA SER A 41 -19.31 -24.39 12.25
C SER A 41 -18.87 -25.80 12.64
N GLY A 42 -19.46 -26.37 13.70
CA GLY A 42 -19.18 -27.74 14.14
C GLY A 42 -17.75 -27.98 14.62
N GLU A 43 -17.17 -29.11 14.23
CA GLU A 43 -15.79 -29.50 14.60
C GLU A 43 -14.76 -28.48 14.12
N ALA A 44 -14.91 -27.96 12.90
CA ALA A 44 -14.01 -26.95 12.34
C ALA A 44 -14.00 -25.63 13.14
N ALA A 45 -15.13 -25.24 13.76
CA ALA A 45 -15.17 -24.06 14.63
C ALA A 45 -14.42 -24.32 15.95
N THR A 46 -14.42 -25.57 16.42
CA THR A 46 -13.66 -25.98 17.60
C THR A 46 -12.16 -25.97 17.32
N GLU A 47 -11.75 -26.43 16.14
CA GLU A 47 -10.36 -26.35 15.69
C GLU A 47 -9.90 -24.90 15.50
N LEU A 48 -10.70 -24.05 14.85
CA LEU A 48 -10.39 -22.62 14.72
C LEU A 48 -10.19 -21.98 16.10
N LYS A 49 -11.06 -22.29 17.06
CA LYS A 49 -10.94 -21.77 18.42
C LYS A 49 -9.65 -22.25 19.09
N LYS A 50 -9.30 -23.53 18.96
CA LYS A 50 -8.15 -24.15 19.62
C LYS A 50 -6.80 -23.72 19.02
N TYR A 51 -6.70 -23.66 17.70
CA TYR A 51 -5.43 -23.43 17.02
C TYR A 51 -5.19 -21.97 16.62
N VAL A 52 -6.26 -21.18 16.46
CA VAL A 52 -6.13 -19.78 16.04
C VAL A 52 -6.52 -18.85 17.18
N LEU A 53 -7.76 -18.90 17.69
CA LEU A 53 -8.26 -17.87 18.61
C LEU A 53 -7.64 -17.95 20.02
N GLN A 54 -7.53 -19.14 20.60
CA GLN A 54 -6.97 -19.33 21.95
C GLN A 54 -5.48 -18.95 22.03
N PRO A 55 -4.60 -19.38 21.12
CA PRO A 55 -3.19 -18.97 21.15
C PRO A 55 -3.00 -17.49 20.86
N SER A 56 -3.89 -16.91 20.04
CA SER A 56 -3.77 -15.53 19.60
C SER A 56 -4.61 -14.53 20.40
N ASN A 57 -5.17 -14.86 21.57
CA ASN A 57 -6.01 -13.96 22.40
C ASN A 57 -7.04 -13.09 21.62
N LEU A 58 -7.38 -13.45 20.39
CA LEU A 58 -8.19 -12.66 19.47
C LEU A 58 -9.60 -13.20 19.52
N SER A 59 -10.57 -12.29 19.55
CA SER A 59 -11.95 -12.68 19.24
C SER A 59 -12.09 -12.95 17.75
N LYS A 60 -13.11 -13.74 17.38
CA LYS A 60 -13.47 -14.00 15.98
C LYS A 60 -13.66 -12.68 15.20
N GLY A 61 -14.34 -11.70 15.79
CA GLY A 61 -14.55 -10.39 15.17
C GLY A 61 -13.26 -9.58 14.99
N MET A 62 -12.32 -9.65 15.93
CA MET A 62 -11.01 -8.99 15.76
C MET A 62 -10.17 -9.66 14.67
N LEU A 63 -10.26 -10.99 14.52
CA LEU A 63 -9.61 -11.71 13.44
C LEU A 63 -10.17 -11.25 12.08
N GLU A 64 -11.49 -11.14 11.95
CA GLU A 64 -12.14 -10.64 10.73
C GLU A 64 -11.75 -9.17 10.43
N LEU A 65 -11.77 -8.29 11.44
CA LEU A 65 -11.31 -6.91 11.28
C LEU A 65 -9.84 -6.82 10.85
N SER A 66 -8.97 -7.68 11.39
CA SER A 66 -7.56 -7.74 10.98
C SER A 66 -7.40 -8.18 9.52
N GLY A 67 -8.26 -9.09 9.06
CA GLY A 67 -8.33 -9.52 7.68
C GLY A 67 -8.80 -8.42 6.73
N LEU A 68 -9.84 -7.67 7.11
CA LEU A 68 -10.30 -6.49 6.38
C LEU A 68 -9.21 -5.41 6.30
N ASN A 69 -8.47 -5.18 7.39
CA ASN A 69 -7.35 -4.24 7.39
C ASN A 69 -6.21 -4.72 6.45
N ALA A 70 -5.91 -6.01 6.41
CA ALA A 70 -4.96 -6.56 5.45
C ALA A 70 -5.41 -6.34 3.99
N LEU A 71 -6.71 -6.47 3.70
CA LEU A 71 -7.25 -6.14 2.38
C LEU A 71 -7.09 -4.66 2.04
N LEU A 72 -7.36 -3.76 3.00
CA LEU A 72 -7.17 -2.32 2.82
C LEU A 72 -5.71 -1.99 2.44
N ILE A 73 -4.74 -2.61 3.13
CA ILE A 73 -3.31 -2.47 2.83
C ILE A 73 -2.98 -2.98 1.42
N LEU A 74 -3.50 -4.15 1.03
CA LEU A 74 -3.23 -4.72 -0.30
C LEU A 74 -3.82 -3.85 -1.42
N VAL A 75 -5.04 -3.36 -1.23
CA VAL A 75 -5.72 -2.47 -2.18
C VAL A 75 -4.94 -1.15 -2.32
N SER A 76 -4.47 -0.56 -1.22
CA SER A 76 -3.69 0.67 -1.29
C SER A 76 -2.35 0.46 -2.02
N ILE A 77 -1.67 -0.69 -1.83
CA ILE A 77 -0.48 -1.03 -2.62
C ILE A 77 -0.81 -1.14 -4.11
N ILE A 78 -1.93 -1.77 -4.48
CA ILE A 78 -2.35 -1.90 -5.89
C ILE A 78 -2.53 -0.52 -6.53
N PHE A 79 -3.21 0.41 -5.83
CA PHE A 79 -3.40 1.79 -6.32
C PHE A 79 -2.08 2.56 -6.41
N ALA A 80 -1.19 2.42 -5.42
CA ALA A 80 0.14 3.05 -5.47
C ALA A 80 0.96 2.54 -6.67
N LEU A 81 0.98 1.22 -6.90
CA LEU A 81 1.67 0.62 -8.05
C LEU A 81 1.03 1.03 -9.38
N HIS A 82 -0.29 1.18 -9.42
CA HIS A 82 -1.00 1.63 -10.62
C HIS A 82 -0.59 3.05 -11.00
N ALA A 83 -0.62 3.96 -10.02
CA ALA A 83 -0.20 5.34 -10.18
C ALA A 83 1.27 5.44 -10.62
N LEU A 84 2.15 4.68 -9.95
CA LEU A 84 3.57 4.63 -10.29
C LEU A 84 3.80 4.15 -11.73
N ARG A 85 3.10 3.10 -12.16
CA ARG A 85 3.20 2.59 -13.53
C ARG A 85 2.80 3.65 -14.56
N LYS A 86 1.73 4.41 -14.31
CA LYS A 86 1.29 5.49 -15.19
C LYS A 86 2.36 6.57 -15.31
N ILE A 87 2.96 6.99 -14.19
CA ILE A 87 4.07 7.96 -14.19
C ILE A 87 5.27 7.41 -14.98
N ILE A 88 5.67 6.16 -14.75
CA ILE A 88 6.78 5.52 -15.49
C ILE A 88 6.53 5.51 -17.00
N ASN A 89 5.31 5.16 -17.42
CA ASN A 89 4.97 5.10 -18.84
C ASN A 89 4.99 6.48 -19.48
N ASN A 90 4.49 7.51 -18.79
CA ASN A 90 4.53 8.89 -19.26
C ASN A 90 5.98 9.39 -19.39
N ILE A 91 6.84 9.12 -18.39
CA ILE A 91 8.27 9.42 -18.46
C ILE A 91 8.95 8.70 -19.64
N ALA A 92 8.59 7.43 -19.90
CA ALA A 92 9.13 6.68 -21.03
C ALA A 92 8.68 7.24 -22.40
N GLN A 93 7.60 8.02 -22.43
CA GLN A 93 7.10 8.74 -23.60
C GLN A 93 7.60 10.18 -23.66
N SER A 94 8.46 10.60 -22.73
CA SER A 94 8.93 11.98 -22.55
C SER A 94 7.85 12.99 -22.15
N ASP A 95 6.71 12.52 -21.64
CA ASP A 95 5.62 13.33 -21.11
C ASP A 95 5.84 13.57 -19.61
N PHE A 96 6.80 14.44 -19.29
CA PHE A 96 7.25 14.65 -17.90
C PHE A 96 6.25 15.45 -17.06
N PHE A 97 5.79 16.61 -17.53
CA PHE A 97 4.98 17.54 -16.73
C PHE A 97 3.56 17.65 -17.29
N VAL A 98 2.85 16.52 -17.32
CA VAL A 98 1.44 16.44 -17.72
C VAL A 98 0.52 16.30 -16.51
N GLU A 99 -0.73 16.76 -16.63
CA GLU A 99 -1.74 16.70 -15.57
C GLU A 99 -1.92 15.26 -15.03
N SER A 100 -1.83 14.26 -15.91
CA SER A 100 -1.86 12.84 -15.54
C SER A 100 -0.83 12.50 -14.47
N ASN A 101 0.41 13.00 -14.56
CA ASN A 101 1.44 12.70 -13.56
C ASN A 101 1.10 13.34 -12.21
N VAL A 102 0.60 14.57 -12.20
CA VAL A 102 0.14 15.26 -10.98
C VAL A 102 -0.98 14.47 -10.29
N ASN A 103 -1.97 14.02 -11.06
CA ASN A 103 -3.10 13.24 -10.53
C ASN A 103 -2.66 11.86 -10.04
N ASN A 104 -1.76 11.18 -10.74
CA ASN A 104 -1.19 9.91 -10.28
C ASN A 104 -0.32 10.10 -9.01
N MET A 105 0.44 11.19 -8.88
CA MET A 105 1.18 11.50 -7.65
C MET A 105 0.24 11.70 -6.45
N LYS A 106 -0.89 12.39 -6.62
CA LYS A 106 -1.92 12.52 -5.58
C LYS A 106 -2.49 11.16 -5.17
N LEU A 107 -2.83 10.32 -6.14
CA LEU A 107 -3.34 8.97 -5.90
C LEU A 107 -2.31 8.10 -5.14
N MET A 108 -1.03 8.16 -5.56
CA MET A 108 0.05 7.44 -4.91
C MET A 108 0.25 7.91 -3.47
N MET A 109 0.25 9.22 -3.23
CA MET A 109 0.36 9.79 -1.88
C MET A 109 -0.80 9.35 -0.98
N GLY A 110 -2.05 9.45 -1.44
CA GLY A 110 -3.22 9.00 -0.68
C GLY A 110 -3.16 7.50 -0.38
N SER A 111 -2.73 6.70 -1.34
CA SER A 111 -2.53 5.26 -1.17
C SER A 111 -1.46 4.94 -0.12
N VAL A 112 -0.33 5.66 -0.12
CA VAL A 112 0.73 5.49 0.88
C VAL A 112 0.27 5.90 2.26
N VAL A 113 -0.51 6.97 2.41
CA VAL A 113 -1.10 7.35 3.71
C VAL A 113 -2.00 6.22 4.25
N ILE A 114 -2.88 5.68 3.42
CA ILE A 114 -3.75 4.54 3.80
C ILE A 114 -2.90 3.32 4.17
N PHE A 115 -1.85 3.02 3.41
CA PHE A 115 -0.90 1.95 3.72
C PHE A 115 -0.25 2.14 5.10
N ILE A 116 0.20 3.35 5.43
CA ILE A 116 0.84 3.66 6.72
C ILE A 116 -0.17 3.45 7.86
N LEU A 117 -1.38 4.02 7.73
CA LEU A 117 -2.43 3.87 8.74
C LEU A 117 -2.83 2.40 8.93
N GLY A 118 -2.96 1.65 7.84
CA GLY A 118 -3.24 0.21 7.88
C GLY A 118 -2.15 -0.57 8.61
N ASN A 119 -0.87 -0.26 8.39
CA ASN A 119 0.23 -0.90 9.11
C ASN A 119 0.22 -0.58 10.61
N VAL A 120 -0.10 0.66 10.99
CA VAL A 120 -0.28 1.04 12.41
C VAL A 120 -1.41 0.22 13.04
N LEU A 121 -2.56 0.06 12.35
CA LEU A 121 -3.64 -0.80 12.81
C LEU A 121 -3.23 -2.27 12.93
N SER A 122 -2.43 -2.78 11.98
CA SER A 122 -1.88 -4.15 12.06
C SER A 122 -0.99 -4.35 13.29
N MET A 123 -0.18 -3.36 13.66
CA MET A 123 0.61 -3.41 14.90
C MET A 123 -0.28 -3.48 16.14
N MET A 124 -1.40 -2.76 16.15
CA MET A 124 -2.37 -2.83 17.24
C MET A 124 -3.01 -4.21 17.33
N PHE A 125 -3.52 -4.77 16.22
CA PHE A 125 -4.08 -6.12 16.19
C PHE A 125 -3.09 -7.18 16.67
N PHE A 126 -1.83 -7.06 16.25
CA PHE A 126 -0.77 -7.95 16.71
C PHE A 126 -0.48 -7.81 18.21
N SER A 127 -0.54 -6.60 18.77
CA SER A 127 -0.40 -6.35 20.21
C SER A 127 -1.49 -7.06 20.99
N PHE A 128 -2.74 -6.85 20.59
CA PHE A 128 -3.89 -7.47 21.22
C PHE A 128 -3.78 -8.99 21.14
N GLY A 129 -3.41 -9.53 19.97
CA GLY A 129 -3.36 -10.97 19.80
C GLY A 129 -2.26 -11.66 20.60
N ASN A 130 -1.16 -10.97 20.89
CA ASN A 130 -0.08 -11.53 21.71
C ASN A 130 -0.20 -11.16 23.20
N GLY A 131 -1.29 -10.50 23.62
CA GLY A 131 -1.43 -9.99 25.00
C GLY A 131 -0.32 -9.03 25.41
N ARG A 132 0.30 -8.34 24.43
CA ARG A 132 1.41 -7.40 24.67
C ARG A 132 0.88 -5.99 24.88
N ASN A 133 1.55 -5.23 25.74
CA ASN A 133 1.27 -3.80 25.91
C ASN A 133 1.61 -3.03 24.63
N LEU A 134 0.69 -2.18 24.17
CA LEU A 134 0.89 -1.35 22.97
C LEU A 134 2.18 -0.53 23.06
N SER A 135 2.51 0.00 24.24
CA SER A 135 3.72 0.79 24.48
C SER A 135 5.01 0.05 24.09
N SER A 136 5.09 -1.27 24.28
CA SER A 136 6.31 -2.04 23.96
C SER A 136 6.45 -2.38 22.48
N ILE A 137 5.34 -2.34 21.72
CA ILE A 137 5.37 -2.50 20.27
C ILE A 137 5.77 -1.18 19.63
N PHE A 138 5.12 -0.09 20.01
CA PHE A 138 5.46 1.24 19.49
C PHE A 138 6.91 1.64 19.82
N SER A 139 7.42 1.30 21.01
CA SER A 139 8.83 1.58 21.36
C SER A 139 9.83 0.91 20.41
N ASN A 140 9.49 -0.28 19.90
CA ASN A 140 10.34 -1.04 18.99
C ASN A 140 10.06 -0.74 17.51
N SER A 141 8.94 -0.08 17.20
CA SER A 141 8.52 0.22 15.83
C SER A 141 8.84 1.65 15.37
N TRP A 142 9.45 2.50 16.22
CA TRP A 142 9.82 3.88 15.87
C TRP A 142 10.69 3.99 14.61
N GLY A 143 11.63 3.06 14.41
CA GLY A 143 12.45 3.03 13.19
C GLY A 143 11.63 2.80 11.92
N GLN A 144 10.63 1.92 11.99
CA GLN A 144 9.72 1.66 10.88
C GLN A 144 8.79 2.85 10.61
N ILE A 145 8.22 3.44 11.67
CA ILE A 145 7.36 4.63 11.55
C ILE A 145 8.15 5.81 10.97
N GLY A 146 9.38 6.03 11.44
CA GLY A 146 10.29 7.05 10.88
C GLY A 146 10.55 6.83 9.39
N SER A 147 10.77 5.59 8.98
CA SER A 147 10.97 5.23 7.57
C SER A 147 9.74 5.54 6.71
N TYR A 148 8.53 5.33 7.24
CA TYR A 148 7.28 5.68 6.57
C TYR A 148 7.09 7.19 6.41
N LEU A 149 7.43 7.97 7.43
CA LEU A 149 7.36 9.44 7.35
C LEU A 149 8.34 10.00 6.33
N ILE A 150 9.57 9.45 6.27
CA ILE A 150 10.56 9.82 5.27
C ILE A 150 10.06 9.48 3.86
N LEU A 151 9.51 8.28 3.65
CA LEU A 151 8.92 7.89 2.37
C LEU A 151 7.81 8.85 1.94
N LEU A 152 6.89 9.19 2.85
CA LEU A 152 5.81 10.12 2.59
C LEU A 152 6.33 11.52 2.22
N ALA A 153 7.35 12.00 2.92
CA ALA A 153 8.00 13.28 2.62
C ALA A 153 8.65 13.28 1.23
N ILE A 154 9.33 12.20 0.85
CA ILE A 154 9.93 12.06 -0.50
C ILE A 154 8.83 12.12 -1.57
N ILE A 155 7.74 11.36 -1.40
CA ILE A 155 6.63 11.35 -2.36
C ILE A 155 5.97 12.73 -2.45
N TYR A 156 5.80 13.42 -1.32
CA TYR A 156 5.25 14.77 -1.31
C TYR A 156 6.15 15.77 -2.04
N MET A 157 7.46 15.70 -1.85
CA MET A 157 8.43 16.53 -2.58
C MET A 157 8.36 16.27 -4.09
N LEU A 158 8.29 15.00 -4.51
CA LEU A 158 8.10 14.65 -5.91
C LEU A 158 6.78 15.18 -6.46
N TYR A 159 5.71 15.15 -5.66
CA TYR A 159 4.42 15.72 -6.05
C TYR A 159 4.54 17.22 -6.35
N LEU A 160 5.24 17.98 -5.50
CA LEU A 160 5.48 19.40 -5.74
C LEU A 160 6.28 19.64 -7.03
N VAL A 161 7.30 18.81 -7.31
CA VAL A 161 8.07 18.90 -8.56
C VAL A 161 7.16 18.71 -9.78
N PHE A 162 6.31 17.68 -9.79
CA PHE A 162 5.39 17.46 -10.91
C PHE A 162 4.33 18.56 -11.01
N LYS A 163 3.81 19.04 -9.87
CA LYS A 163 2.79 20.09 -9.84
C LYS A 163 3.32 21.40 -10.41
N TYR A 164 4.43 21.90 -9.88
CA TYR A 164 5.00 23.17 -10.33
C TYR A 164 5.58 23.07 -11.73
N GLY A 165 6.14 21.92 -12.11
CA GLY A 165 6.58 21.71 -13.49
C GLY A 165 5.42 21.74 -14.49
N PHE A 166 4.25 21.19 -14.12
CA PHE A 166 3.05 21.25 -14.97
C PHE A 166 2.53 22.70 -15.10
N GLU A 167 2.47 23.45 -13.99
CA GLU A 167 2.07 24.86 -14.00
C GLU A 167 2.99 25.70 -14.90
N LEU A 168 4.31 25.52 -14.79
CA LEU A 168 5.28 26.22 -15.64
C LEU A 168 5.16 25.86 -17.12
N GLN A 169 4.92 24.58 -17.44
CA GLN A 169 4.73 24.16 -18.83
C GLN A 169 3.44 24.75 -19.41
N HIS A 170 2.35 24.73 -18.64
CA HIS A 170 1.07 25.30 -19.05
C HIS A 170 1.14 26.81 -19.28
N ASP A 171 1.83 27.54 -18.40
CA ASP A 171 2.07 28.98 -18.57
C ASP A 171 2.91 29.25 -19.83
N SER A 172 3.92 28.44 -20.11
CA SER A 172 4.71 28.57 -21.34
C SER A 172 3.88 28.32 -22.61
N ASP A 173 3.01 27.31 -22.59
CA ASP A 173 2.21 26.92 -23.75
C ASP A 173 1.05 27.90 -24.03
N THR A 174 0.63 28.70 -23.04
CA THR A 174 -0.46 29.69 -23.16
C THR A 174 0.00 31.09 -23.58
N VAL A 175 1.31 31.36 -23.53
CA VAL A 175 1.90 32.66 -23.94
C VAL A 175 2.22 32.71 -25.45
N ILE A 176 2.18 31.57 -26.15
CA ILE A 176 2.38 31.44 -27.61
C ILE A 176 1.04 31.56 -28.33
#